data_AF-A0A7V3JSZ2-F1
#
_entry.id   AF-A0A7V3JSZ2-F1
#
_cell.length_a   1.000
_cell.length_b   1.000
_cell.length_c   1.000
_cell.angle_alpha   90.00
_cell.angle_beta   90.00
_cell.angle_gamma   90.00
#
_symmetry.space_group_name_H-M   'P 1'
#
loop_
_entity.id
_entity.type
_entity.pdbx_description
1 polymer ?
#
loop_
_entity_poly.entity_id
_entity_poly.type
_entity_poly.pdbx_seq_one_letter_code
_entity_poly.pdbx_strand_id
1 'polypeptide(L)'
;MIKKLIISLFIIIIFIISLVLYIKLAFEILLKPTSEVISPPEVEVLTHNLYKDNTGMYKIIGEVKNVSSKNLIIEIIAYLYVRKSIAGFGWSFTTIPILVPNQKSPFFIIIKPTTQEKIDHYSLKIKFGTTIQQPYRELKVLMHYSYIDNFGYFHVIGKIRNEGSQDVIDARVIGTFYDITGTIIAVNSTYVTFEGLTTGQEALFELIIKDKVISYKIINYNLDVWSSYGLYIVSPKW
;
A
#
# COMPACT_ATOMS: atom_id res chain seq x y z
N MET A 1 -19.15 52.23 8.32
CA MET A 1 -20.01 51.21 8.99
C MET A 1 -20.06 49.91 8.19
N ILE A 2 -20.42 49.94 6.90
CA ILE A 2 -20.56 48.76 6.02
C ILE A 2 -19.29 47.89 5.94
N LYS A 3 -18.10 48.47 5.82
CA LYS A 3 -16.83 47.73 5.73
C LYS A 3 -16.54 46.85 6.96
N LYS A 4 -16.86 47.32 8.17
CA LYS A 4 -16.69 46.54 9.41
C LYS A 4 -17.69 45.37 9.48
N LEU A 5 -18.92 45.59 9.01
CA LEU A 5 -19.96 44.56 8.95
C LEU A 5 -19.58 43.44 7.96
N ILE A 6 -19.07 43.79 6.78
CA ILE A 6 -18.60 42.83 5.78
C ILE A 6 -17.43 41.98 6.32
N ILE A 7 -16.45 42.61 6.98
CA ILE A 7 -15.32 41.89 7.59
C ILE A 7 -15.81 40.95 8.70
N SER A 8 -16.72 41.41 9.56
CA SER A 8 -17.30 40.56 10.62
C SER A 8 -18.06 39.36 10.07
N LEU A 9 -18.86 39.56 9.01
CA LEU A 9 -19.59 38.49 8.35
C LEU A 9 -18.64 37.48 7.71
N PHE A 10 -17.58 37.96 7.07
CA PHE A 10 -16.55 37.11 6.46
C PHE A 10 -15.82 36.23 7.48
N ILE A 11 -15.46 36.78 8.65
CA ILE A 11 -14.84 36.01 9.74
C ILE A 11 -15.79 34.94 10.27
N ILE A 12 -17.07 35.25 10.45
CA ILE A 12 -18.09 34.28 10.89
C ILE A 12 -18.23 33.14 9.86
N ILE A 13 -18.24 33.46 8.56
CA ILE A 13 -18.31 32.47 7.49
C ILE A 13 -17.08 31.55 7.53
N ILE A 14 -15.86 32.08 7.66
CA ILE A 14 -14.64 31.27 7.78
C ILE A 14 -14.71 30.36 8.99
N PHE A 15 -15.15 30.87 10.14
CA PHE A 15 -15.27 30.09 11.36
C PHE A 15 -16.29 28.95 11.21
N ILE A 16 -17.46 29.22 10.62
CA ILE A 16 -18.47 28.20 10.33
C ILE A 16 -17.92 27.14 9.36
N ILE A 17 -17.25 27.54 8.28
CA ILE A 17 -16.65 26.60 7.33
C ILE A 17 -15.60 25.72 8.04
N SER A 18 -14.72 26.32 8.84
CA SER A 18 -13.72 25.60 9.62
C SER A 18 -14.36 24.63 10.62
N LEU A 19 -15.44 25.03 11.28
CA LEU A 19 -16.17 24.18 12.23
C LEU A 19 -16.85 23.00 11.52
N VAL A 20 -17.48 23.22 10.37
CA VAL A 20 -18.09 22.16 9.56
C VAL A 20 -17.04 21.17 9.08
N LEU A 21 -15.89 21.65 8.60
CA LEU A 21 -14.75 20.81 8.22
C LEU A 21 -14.23 19.99 9.40
N TYR A 22 -14.10 20.61 10.58
CA TYR A 22 -13.68 19.93 11.80
C TYR A 22 -14.66 18.84 12.23
N ILE A 23 -15.96 19.13 12.25
CA ILE A 23 -17.01 18.14 12.61
C ILE A 23 -16.99 16.98 11.62
N LYS A 24 -16.86 17.27 10.32
CA LYS A 24 -16.76 16.23 9.28
C LYS A 24 -15.56 15.32 9.52
N LEU A 25 -14.38 15.91 9.79
CA LEU A 25 -13.16 15.15 10.08
C LEU A 25 -13.30 14.30 11.34
N ALA A 26 -13.85 14.86 12.42
CA ALA A 26 -14.08 14.14 13.67
C ALA A 26 -15.05 12.96 13.48
N PHE A 27 -16.09 13.14 12.67
CA PHE A 27 -17.04 12.07 12.35
C PHE A 27 -16.42 10.99 11.46
N GLU A 28 -15.59 11.35 10.48
CA GLU A 28 -14.84 10.39 9.67
C GLU A 28 -13.87 9.55 10.52
N ILE A 29 -13.17 10.17 11.48
CA ILE A 29 -12.30 9.47 12.43
C ILE A 29 -13.12 8.50 13.30
N LEU A 30 -14.25 8.95 13.85
CA LEU A 30 -15.11 8.13 14.71
C LEU A 30 -15.73 6.94 13.96
N LEU A 31 -16.01 7.09 12.66
CA LEU A 31 -16.60 6.05 11.85
C LEU A 31 -15.59 5.06 11.25
N LYS A 32 -14.29 5.36 11.31
CA LYS A 32 -13.24 4.50 10.77
C LYS A 32 -13.13 3.24 11.64
N PRO A 33 -13.09 2.04 11.04
CA PRO A 33 -12.91 0.82 11.80
C PRO A 33 -11.61 0.87 12.60
N THR A 34 -11.69 0.51 13.88
CA THR A 34 -10.49 0.40 14.72
C THR A 34 -9.67 -0.84 14.31
N SER A 35 -8.42 -0.88 14.73
CA SER A 35 -7.50 -1.95 14.34
C SER A 35 -6.67 -2.42 15.52
N GLU A 36 -6.45 -3.73 15.58
CA GLU A 36 -5.48 -4.36 16.48
C GLU A 36 -4.38 -5.01 15.65
N VAL A 37 -3.12 -4.83 16.04
CA VAL A 37 -1.97 -5.40 15.33
C VAL A 37 -1.15 -6.25 16.29
N ILE A 38 -1.02 -7.53 15.97
CA ILE A 38 -0.14 -8.47 16.65
C ILE A 38 1.03 -8.74 15.72
N SER A 39 2.16 -8.08 16.01
CA SER A 39 3.40 -8.22 15.23
C SER A 39 4.54 -8.75 16.11
N PRO A 40 5.35 -9.70 15.61
CA PRO A 40 6.58 -10.08 16.28
C PRO A 40 7.63 -8.96 16.18
N PRO A 41 8.64 -8.91 17.07
CA PRO A 41 9.61 -7.81 17.13
C PRO A 41 10.49 -7.68 15.88
N GLU A 42 10.60 -8.72 15.05
CA GLU A 42 11.36 -8.73 13.80
C GLU A 42 10.68 -7.97 12.65
N VAL A 43 9.37 -7.72 12.77
CA VAL A 43 8.56 -7.09 11.72
C VAL A 43 7.81 -5.90 12.30
N GLU A 44 8.09 -4.72 11.75
CA GLU A 44 7.38 -3.50 12.11
C GLU A 44 6.24 -3.27 11.10
N VAL A 45 5.02 -3.05 11.57
CA VAL A 45 3.89 -2.61 10.72
C VAL A 45 3.87 -1.08 10.72
N LEU A 46 4.15 -0.47 9.57
CA LEU A 46 4.35 0.98 9.45
C LEU A 46 3.03 1.74 9.27
N THR A 47 2.17 1.23 8.41
CA THR A 47 0.87 1.83 8.11
C THR A 47 -0.06 0.76 7.55
N HIS A 48 -1.36 0.90 7.78
CA HIS A 48 -2.36 0.05 7.16
C HIS A 48 -3.71 0.77 7.09
N ASN A 49 -4.54 0.33 6.15
CA ASN A 49 -5.84 0.92 5.92
C ASN A 49 -6.82 -0.16 5.44
N LEU A 50 -8.07 -0.03 5.87
CA LEU A 50 -9.19 -0.87 5.45
C LEU A 50 -10.14 -0.02 4.63
N TYR A 51 -10.51 -0.49 3.45
CA TYR A 51 -11.59 0.12 2.66
C TYR A 51 -12.45 -0.96 2.02
N LYS A 52 -13.69 -0.59 1.68
CA LYS A 52 -14.65 -1.45 0.99
C LYS A 52 -14.74 -0.99 -0.46
N ASP A 53 -14.58 -1.90 -1.42
CA ASP A 53 -14.75 -1.57 -2.82
C ASP A 53 -16.22 -1.65 -3.27
N ASN A 54 -16.49 -1.23 -4.50
CA ASN A 54 -17.83 -1.19 -5.08
C ASN A 54 -18.46 -2.58 -5.30
N THR A 55 -17.67 -3.66 -5.22
CA THR A 55 -18.18 -5.05 -5.29
C THR A 55 -18.60 -5.58 -3.91
N GLY A 56 -18.34 -4.80 -2.86
CA GLY A 56 -18.62 -5.16 -1.47
C GLY A 56 -17.49 -5.94 -0.79
N MET A 57 -16.36 -6.13 -1.48
CA MET A 57 -15.17 -6.77 -0.91
C MET A 57 -14.41 -5.76 -0.05
N TYR A 58 -13.91 -6.22 1.09
CA TYR A 58 -13.01 -5.42 1.91
C TYR A 58 -11.57 -5.63 1.46
N LYS A 59 -10.82 -4.55 1.38
CA LYS A 59 -9.40 -4.55 1.08
C LYS A 59 -8.65 -3.96 2.26
N ILE A 60 -7.71 -4.72 2.78
CA ILE A 60 -6.72 -4.24 3.72
C ILE A 60 -5.43 -4.08 2.94
N ILE A 61 -4.88 -2.88 2.96
CA ILE A 61 -3.55 -2.59 2.45
C ILE A 61 -2.68 -2.11 3.59
N GLY A 62 -1.39 -2.41 3.54
CA GLY A 62 -0.46 -1.94 4.54
C GLY A 62 0.97 -2.00 4.07
N GLU A 63 1.89 -1.51 4.90
CA GLU A 63 3.32 -1.56 4.68
C GLU A 63 3.99 -2.11 5.94
N VAL A 64 4.88 -3.07 5.75
CA VAL A 64 5.72 -3.63 6.82
C VAL A 64 7.18 -3.39 6.53
N LYS A 65 8.00 -3.40 7.56
CA LYS A 65 9.46 -3.30 7.48
C LYS A 65 10.10 -4.48 8.21
N ASN A 66 11.09 -5.08 7.57
CA ASN A 66 11.99 -6.02 8.24
C ASN A 66 12.98 -5.23 9.12
N VAL A 67 12.85 -5.34 10.43
CA VAL A 67 13.76 -4.70 11.40
C VAL A 67 14.76 -5.70 12.00
N SER A 68 14.73 -6.96 11.54
CA SER A 68 15.71 -7.99 11.91
C SER A 68 17.01 -7.89 11.11
N SER A 69 17.99 -8.70 11.48
CA SER A 69 19.25 -8.88 10.75
C SER A 69 19.20 -10.00 9.69
N LYS A 70 18.06 -10.66 9.50
CA LYS A 70 17.90 -11.80 8.56
C LYS A 70 16.95 -11.45 7.43
N ASN A 71 17.03 -12.17 6.31
CA ASN A 71 16.03 -12.05 5.24
C ASN A 71 14.74 -12.75 5.68
N LEU A 72 13.59 -12.09 5.49
CA LEU A 72 12.29 -12.56 5.96
C LEU A 72 11.32 -12.82 4.81
N ILE A 73 10.50 -13.85 4.95
CA ILE A 73 9.26 -14.07 4.20
C ILE A 73 8.12 -13.81 5.17
N ILE A 74 7.26 -12.83 4.87
CA ILE A 74 6.26 -12.33 5.82
C ILE A 74 4.84 -12.64 5.32
N GLU A 75 4.06 -13.32 6.16
CA GLU A 75 2.64 -13.58 5.97
C GLU A 75 1.83 -12.68 6.91
N ILE A 76 0.80 -12.03 6.35
CA ILE A 76 -0.15 -11.20 7.08
C ILE A 76 -1.50 -11.91 7.03
N ILE A 77 -2.04 -12.21 8.20
CA ILE A 77 -3.39 -12.75 8.37
C ILE A 77 -4.26 -11.63 8.92
N ALA A 78 -5.45 -11.47 8.35
CA ALA A 78 -6.39 -10.46 8.78
C ALA A 78 -7.76 -11.05 9.10
N TYR A 79 -8.39 -10.52 10.14
CA TYR A 79 -9.76 -10.84 10.53
C TYR A 79 -10.59 -9.55 10.56
N LEU A 80 -11.79 -9.61 9.97
CA LEU A 80 -12.79 -8.55 10.10
C LEU A 80 -13.77 -8.94 11.19
N TYR A 81 -14.30 -7.95 11.91
CA TYR A 81 -15.24 -8.18 12.99
C TYR A 81 -16.44 -7.26 12.91
N VAL A 82 -17.54 -7.79 13.43
CA VAL A 82 -18.71 -7.02 13.83
C VAL A 82 -18.96 -7.33 15.29
N ARG A 83 -18.89 -6.30 16.13
CA ARG A 83 -18.96 -6.35 17.59
C ARG A 83 -17.85 -7.20 18.21
N LYS A 84 -18.06 -8.50 18.35
CA LYS A 84 -17.08 -9.48 18.87
C LYS A 84 -17.02 -10.75 18.02
N SER A 85 -17.74 -10.78 16.91
CA SER A 85 -17.85 -11.95 16.03
C SER A 85 -17.03 -11.73 14.77
N ILE A 86 -16.34 -12.78 14.32
CA ILE A 86 -15.60 -12.76 13.06
C ILE A 86 -16.61 -12.64 11.90
N ALA A 87 -16.43 -11.58 11.12
CA ALA A 87 -17.23 -11.24 9.95
C ALA A 87 -16.51 -11.54 8.63
N GLY A 88 -15.28 -12.08 8.68
CA GLY A 88 -14.48 -12.45 7.52
C GLY A 88 -13.02 -12.62 7.90
N PHE A 89 -12.26 -13.33 7.07
CA PHE A 89 -10.83 -13.43 7.23
C PHE A 89 -10.15 -13.57 5.86
N GLY A 90 -8.87 -13.25 5.80
CA GLY A 90 -8.03 -13.45 4.64
C GLY A 90 -6.57 -13.38 5.03
N TRP A 91 -5.69 -13.72 4.11
CA TRP A 91 -4.25 -13.65 4.32
C TRP A 91 -3.56 -13.34 3.00
N SER A 92 -2.33 -12.84 3.09
CA SER A 92 -1.46 -12.58 1.96
C SER A 92 -0.01 -12.52 2.42
N PHE A 93 0.91 -12.68 1.48
CA PHE A 93 2.31 -12.34 1.70
C PHE A 93 2.56 -10.87 1.36
N THR A 94 3.71 -10.34 1.77
CA THR A 94 4.22 -9.07 1.25
C THR A 94 4.38 -9.12 -0.27
N THR A 95 4.18 -7.98 -0.95
CA THR A 95 4.29 -7.88 -2.41
C THR A 95 5.72 -8.11 -2.90
N ILE A 96 6.73 -7.70 -2.12
CA ILE A 96 8.10 -8.17 -2.26
C ILE A 96 8.23 -9.49 -1.46
N PRO A 97 8.55 -10.63 -2.09
CA PRO A 97 8.46 -11.92 -1.40
C PRO A 97 9.51 -12.15 -0.31
N ILE A 98 10.70 -11.56 -0.46
CA ILE A 98 11.79 -11.65 0.52
C ILE A 98 12.23 -10.24 0.88
N LEU A 99 12.01 -9.85 2.13
CA LEU A 99 12.46 -8.56 2.65
C LEU A 99 13.85 -8.74 3.25
N VAL A 100 14.85 -8.09 2.67
CA VAL A 100 16.19 -8.00 3.29
C VAL A 100 16.17 -7.07 4.51
N PRO A 101 17.16 -7.10 5.41
CA PRO A 101 17.22 -6.20 6.55
C PRO A 101 16.96 -4.73 6.18
N ASN A 102 16.13 -4.06 6.96
CA ASN A 102 15.67 -2.69 6.78
C ASN A 102 14.79 -2.40 5.56
N GLN A 103 14.49 -3.41 4.72
CA GLN A 103 13.61 -3.23 3.58
C GLN A 103 12.14 -3.18 4.01
N LYS A 104 11.38 -2.33 3.32
CA LYS A 104 9.92 -2.25 3.43
C LYS A 104 9.25 -3.05 2.31
N SER A 105 8.03 -3.49 2.53
CA SER A 105 7.17 -3.96 1.45
C SER A 105 5.72 -3.66 1.77
N PRO A 106 4.93 -3.25 0.76
CA PRO A 106 3.49 -3.26 0.91
C PRO A 106 2.97 -4.70 1.01
N PHE A 107 1.73 -4.82 1.50
CA PHE A 107 0.89 -6.00 1.39
C PHE A 107 -0.54 -5.57 1.05
N PHE A 108 -1.31 -6.48 0.46
CA PHE A 108 -2.74 -6.29 0.27
C PHE A 108 -3.48 -7.61 0.50
N ILE A 109 -4.64 -7.53 1.15
CA ILE A 109 -5.52 -8.66 1.46
C ILE A 109 -6.92 -8.30 1.00
N ILE A 110 -7.57 -9.20 0.29
CA ILE A 110 -8.97 -9.07 -0.12
C ILE A 110 -9.80 -10.03 0.71
N ILE A 111 -10.84 -9.53 1.36
CA ILE A 111 -11.69 -10.28 2.28
C ILE A 111 -13.14 -10.13 1.85
N LYS A 112 -13.81 -11.26 1.62
CA LYS A 112 -15.26 -11.29 1.46
C LYS A 112 -15.91 -11.32 2.84
N PRO A 113 -16.75 -10.34 3.20
CA PRO A 113 -17.46 -10.37 4.47
C PRO A 113 -18.55 -11.45 4.45
N THR A 114 -18.82 -12.07 5.59
CA THR A 114 -19.90 -13.05 5.81
C THR A 114 -21.22 -12.38 6.19
N THR A 115 -21.22 -11.06 6.38
CA THR A 115 -22.38 -10.24 6.75
C THR A 115 -22.43 -8.95 5.93
N GLN A 116 -23.62 -8.36 5.83
CA GLN A 116 -23.81 -7.03 5.26
C GLN A 116 -23.67 -5.91 6.31
N GLU A 117 -23.58 -6.27 7.60
CA GLU A 117 -23.34 -5.31 8.68
C GLU A 117 -22.02 -4.56 8.48
N LYS A 118 -21.98 -3.33 8.98
CA LYS A 118 -20.77 -2.49 8.92
C LYS A 118 -19.69 -3.11 9.82
N ILE A 119 -18.50 -3.32 9.25
CA ILE A 119 -17.32 -3.74 10.02
C ILE A 119 -16.91 -2.61 10.96
N ASP A 120 -16.76 -2.92 12.24
CA ASP A 120 -16.38 -1.94 13.27
C ASP A 120 -14.90 -2.04 13.67
N HIS A 121 -14.28 -3.22 13.55
CA HIS A 121 -12.85 -3.38 13.74
C HIS A 121 -12.26 -4.52 12.91
N TYR A 122 -10.94 -4.53 12.77
CA TYR A 122 -10.17 -5.61 12.18
C TYR A 122 -8.91 -5.88 12.98
N SER A 123 -8.36 -7.09 12.87
CA SER A 123 -7.07 -7.43 13.46
C SER A 123 -6.11 -7.90 12.38
N LEU A 124 -4.82 -7.59 12.57
CA LEU A 124 -3.71 -8.10 11.77
C LEU A 124 -2.82 -8.96 12.65
N LYS A 125 -2.52 -10.17 12.19
CA LYS A 125 -1.55 -11.08 12.79
C LYS A 125 -0.43 -11.32 11.80
N ILE A 126 0.79 -10.96 12.20
CA ILE A 126 1.98 -11.11 11.39
C ILE A 126 2.69 -12.41 11.76
N LYS A 127 3.11 -13.17 10.74
CA LYS A 127 4.04 -14.29 10.87
C LYS A 127 5.21 -14.07 9.92
N PHE A 128 6.39 -14.57 10.27
CA PHE A 128 7.53 -14.56 9.36
C PHE A 128 8.35 -15.85 9.42
N GLY A 129 8.93 -16.22 8.29
CA GLY A 129 9.99 -17.22 8.19
C GLY A 129 11.31 -16.55 7.85
N THR A 130 12.42 -17.10 8.32
CA THR A 130 13.77 -16.61 7.94
C THR A 130 14.32 -17.40 6.77
N THR A 131 15.08 -16.77 5.89
CA THR A 131 15.78 -17.41 4.79
C THR A 131 17.21 -16.89 4.65
N ILE A 132 18.09 -17.70 4.07
CA ILE A 132 19.45 -17.28 3.66
C ILE A 132 19.48 -16.77 2.22
N GLN A 133 18.37 -16.94 1.49
CA GLN A 133 18.28 -16.63 0.08
C GLN A 133 18.36 -15.12 -0.15
N GLN A 134 19.20 -14.71 -1.09
CA GLN A 134 19.37 -13.30 -1.46
C GLN A 134 18.54 -12.99 -2.70
N PRO A 135 17.59 -12.04 -2.63
CA PRO A 135 16.84 -11.63 -3.82
C PRO A 135 17.78 -10.89 -4.79
N TYR A 136 17.44 -10.91 -6.08
CA TYR A 136 18.14 -10.13 -7.08
C TYR A 136 17.92 -8.62 -6.85
N ARG A 137 19.00 -7.82 -6.81
CA ARG A 137 18.96 -6.39 -6.41
C ARG A 137 19.57 -5.41 -7.41
N GLU A 138 19.93 -5.90 -8.59
CA GLU A 138 20.62 -5.11 -9.63
C GLU A 138 19.65 -4.51 -10.66
N LEU A 139 18.34 -4.65 -10.44
CA LEU A 139 17.34 -3.83 -11.12
C LEU A 139 17.31 -2.42 -10.52
N LYS A 140 17.34 -1.39 -11.37
CA LYS A 140 17.25 0.02 -10.96
C LYS A 140 16.17 0.76 -11.72
N VAL A 141 15.41 1.59 -11.01
CA VAL A 141 14.58 2.63 -11.63
C VAL A 141 15.49 3.79 -12.02
N LEU A 142 15.56 4.10 -13.31
CA LEU A 142 16.43 5.17 -13.84
C LEU A 142 15.74 6.52 -13.81
N MET A 143 14.46 6.54 -14.19
CA MET A 143 13.63 7.74 -14.17
C MET A 143 12.17 7.36 -13.97
N HIS A 144 11.41 8.27 -13.38
CA HIS A 144 9.97 8.16 -13.28
C HIS A 144 9.34 9.54 -13.14
N TYR A 145 8.10 9.66 -13.55
CA TYR A 145 7.24 10.80 -13.27
C TYR A 145 5.80 10.33 -13.13
N SER A 146 4.99 11.18 -12.51
CA SER A 146 3.57 10.90 -12.30
C SER A 146 2.68 12.01 -12.82
N TYR A 147 1.49 11.66 -13.24
CA TYR A 147 0.46 12.62 -13.66
C TYR A 147 -0.94 12.03 -13.43
N ILE A 148 -1.95 12.90 -13.43
CA ILE A 148 -3.35 12.48 -13.46
C ILE A 148 -3.87 12.71 -14.88
N ASP A 149 -4.47 11.69 -15.49
CA ASP A 149 -5.03 11.78 -16.84
C ASP A 149 -6.40 12.49 -16.87
N ASN A 150 -6.95 12.69 -18.07
CA ASN A 150 -8.26 13.32 -18.25
C ASN A 150 -9.43 12.47 -17.69
N PHE A 151 -9.21 11.19 -17.39
CA PHE A 151 -10.20 10.33 -16.74
C PHE A 151 -10.12 10.43 -15.21
N GLY A 152 -9.09 11.07 -14.64
CA GLY A 152 -8.84 11.18 -13.21
C GLY A 152 -8.06 9.99 -12.64
N TYR A 153 -7.37 9.23 -13.48
CA TYR A 153 -6.51 8.12 -13.06
C TYR A 153 -5.10 8.62 -12.79
N PHE A 154 -4.46 8.10 -11.75
CA PHE A 154 -3.07 8.45 -11.42
C PHE A 154 -2.12 7.48 -12.12
N HIS A 155 -1.20 8.03 -12.89
CA HIS A 155 -0.20 7.28 -13.63
C HIS A 155 1.19 7.50 -13.02
N VAL A 156 2.00 6.45 -13.00
CA VAL A 156 3.46 6.56 -12.85
C VAL A 156 4.08 5.89 -14.05
N ILE A 157 4.76 6.68 -14.89
CA ILE A 157 5.53 6.18 -16.02
C ILE A 157 7.00 6.28 -15.66
N GLY A 158 7.76 5.26 -16.01
CA GLY A 158 9.20 5.31 -15.81
C GLY A 158 9.95 4.30 -16.65
N LYS A 159 11.23 4.21 -16.33
CA LYS A 159 12.18 3.33 -16.99
C LYS A 159 12.99 2.60 -15.93
N ILE A 160 13.19 1.31 -16.12
CA ILE A 160 14.14 0.53 -15.35
C ILE A 160 15.29 0.02 -16.22
N ARG A 161 16.38 -0.39 -15.58
CA ARG A 161 17.51 -1.07 -16.20
C ARG A 161 17.93 -2.26 -15.37
N ASN A 162 18.31 -3.33 -16.05
CA ASN A 162 19.09 -4.40 -15.45
C ASN A 162 20.56 -3.98 -15.45
N GLU A 163 21.10 -3.55 -14.31
CA GLU A 163 22.51 -3.18 -14.16
C GLU A 163 23.39 -4.35 -13.75
N GLY A 164 22.80 -5.54 -13.60
CA GLY A 164 23.50 -6.70 -13.16
C GLY A 164 24.13 -7.52 -14.26
N SER A 165 24.71 -8.65 -13.85
CA SER A 165 25.42 -9.59 -14.76
C SER A 165 24.58 -10.79 -15.20
N GLN A 166 23.30 -10.82 -14.83
CA GLN A 166 22.39 -11.95 -15.05
C GLN A 166 21.12 -11.45 -15.70
N ASP A 167 20.60 -12.22 -16.65
CA ASP A 167 19.29 -11.96 -17.25
C ASP A 167 18.20 -12.29 -16.23
N VAL A 168 17.20 -11.41 -16.12
CA VAL A 168 16.12 -11.57 -15.16
C VAL A 168 14.78 -11.83 -15.84
N ILE A 169 13.98 -12.71 -15.25
CA ILE A 169 12.60 -12.97 -15.66
C ILE A 169 11.62 -12.41 -14.62
N ASP A 170 10.36 -12.20 -15.01
CA ASP A 170 9.30 -11.63 -14.16
C ASP A 170 9.72 -10.33 -13.44
N ALA A 171 10.44 -9.44 -14.11
CA ALA A 171 10.76 -8.14 -13.54
C ALA A 171 9.47 -7.34 -13.33
N ARG A 172 9.23 -6.91 -12.09
CA ARG A 172 8.06 -6.13 -11.71
C ARG A 172 8.47 -4.84 -11.03
N VAL A 173 7.69 -3.81 -11.29
CA VAL A 173 7.70 -2.56 -10.54
C VAL A 173 6.49 -2.56 -9.62
N ILE A 174 6.71 -2.28 -8.35
CA ILE A 174 5.68 -2.13 -7.32
C ILE A 174 5.62 -0.66 -6.94
N GLY A 175 4.44 -0.07 -7.00
CA GLY A 175 4.15 1.26 -6.46
C GLY A 175 3.40 1.16 -5.15
N THR A 176 3.92 1.85 -4.14
CA THR A 176 3.24 2.09 -2.86
C THR A 176 2.87 3.55 -2.78
N PHE A 177 1.59 3.87 -2.60
CA PHE A 177 1.06 5.24 -2.72
C PHE A 177 0.51 5.73 -1.39
N TYR A 178 0.84 6.96 -1.03
CA TYR A 178 0.54 7.55 0.27
C TYR A 178 -0.25 8.85 0.15
N ASP A 179 -1.13 9.08 1.12
CA ASP A 179 -1.80 10.36 1.28
C ASP A 179 -0.92 11.41 2.00
N ILE A 180 -1.49 12.60 2.22
CA ILE A 180 -0.82 13.71 2.89
C ILE A 180 -0.37 13.40 4.33
N THR A 181 -0.97 12.40 4.97
CA THR A 181 -0.62 11.97 6.33
C THR A 181 0.49 10.92 6.37
N GLY A 182 0.94 10.46 5.19
CA GLY A 182 1.85 9.32 5.07
C GLY A 182 1.16 7.96 5.20
N THR A 183 -0.18 7.93 5.24
CA THR A 183 -0.94 6.67 5.27
C THR A 183 -0.97 6.05 3.89
N ILE A 184 -0.73 4.75 3.80
CA ILE A 184 -0.88 4.00 2.55
C ILE A 184 -2.35 3.98 2.09
N ILE A 185 -2.58 4.35 0.82
CA ILE A 185 -3.92 4.43 0.22
C ILE A 185 -4.08 3.58 -1.04
N ALA A 186 -2.97 3.18 -1.68
CA ALA A 186 -2.98 2.20 -2.76
C ALA A 186 -1.68 1.43 -2.86
N VAL A 187 -1.78 0.23 -3.44
CA VAL A 187 -0.65 -0.59 -3.90
C VAL A 187 -0.99 -1.04 -5.30
N ASN A 188 -0.03 -0.95 -6.21
CA ASN A 188 -0.16 -1.54 -7.53
C ASN A 188 1.18 -2.11 -7.99
N SER A 189 1.15 -3.09 -8.89
CA SER A 189 2.35 -3.64 -9.50
C SER A 189 2.12 -3.89 -10.97
N THR A 190 3.16 -3.70 -11.78
CA THR A 190 3.13 -3.99 -13.21
C THR A 190 4.35 -4.82 -13.60
N TYR A 191 4.19 -5.66 -14.62
CA TYR A 191 5.33 -6.32 -15.25
C TYR A 191 6.02 -5.33 -16.17
N VAL A 192 7.34 -5.32 -16.14
CA VAL A 192 8.16 -4.49 -17.03
C VAL A 192 8.24 -5.15 -18.40
N THR A 193 8.42 -6.47 -18.42
CA THR A 193 8.46 -7.31 -19.62
C THR A 193 8.15 -8.75 -19.23
N PHE A 194 7.41 -9.46 -20.08
CA PHE A 194 7.15 -10.89 -19.92
C PHE A 194 8.28 -11.77 -20.48
N GLU A 195 9.11 -11.23 -21.37
CA GLU A 195 10.21 -11.97 -22.03
C GLU A 195 11.51 -11.98 -21.21
N GLY A 196 11.54 -11.22 -20.11
CA GLY A 196 12.73 -10.99 -19.30
C GLY A 196 13.52 -9.76 -19.74
N LEU A 197 14.45 -9.33 -18.89
CA LEU A 197 15.30 -8.17 -19.07
C LEU A 197 16.76 -8.60 -19.04
N THR A 198 17.42 -8.57 -20.19
CA THR A 198 18.82 -8.99 -20.32
C THR A 198 19.76 -8.00 -19.65
N THR A 199 20.99 -8.43 -19.39
CA THR A 199 22.06 -7.60 -18.82
C THR A 199 22.23 -6.29 -19.58
N GLY A 200 22.16 -5.16 -18.87
CA GLY A 200 22.31 -3.82 -19.42
C GLY A 200 21.06 -3.28 -20.12
N GLN A 201 20.03 -4.09 -20.35
CA GLN A 201 18.81 -3.70 -21.06
C GLN A 201 17.94 -2.78 -20.21
N GLU A 202 17.34 -1.80 -20.89
CA GLU A 202 16.34 -0.90 -20.33
C GLU A 202 14.94 -1.30 -20.78
N ALA A 203 13.95 -1.03 -19.94
CA ALA A 203 12.55 -1.20 -20.29
C ALA A 203 11.66 -0.16 -19.59
N LEU A 204 10.56 0.19 -20.25
CA LEU A 204 9.58 1.12 -19.73
C LEU A 204 8.54 0.39 -18.88
N PHE A 205 7.93 1.11 -17.94
CA PHE A 205 6.79 0.62 -17.18
C PHE A 205 5.75 1.72 -17.00
N GLU A 206 4.52 1.28 -16.75
CA GLU A 206 3.42 2.14 -16.35
C GLU A 206 2.61 1.49 -15.21
N LEU A 207 2.41 2.23 -14.12
CA LEU A 207 1.48 1.92 -13.05
C LEU A 207 0.26 2.84 -13.15
N ILE A 208 -0.95 2.29 -12.99
CA ILE A 208 -2.19 3.06 -13.10
C ILE A 208 -3.09 2.81 -11.88
N ILE A 209 -3.41 3.84 -11.12
CA ILE A 209 -4.46 3.80 -10.09
C ILE A 209 -5.76 4.32 -10.71
N LYS A 210 -6.72 3.41 -10.92
CA LYS A 210 -7.99 3.70 -11.60
C LYS A 210 -9.09 4.23 -10.67
N ASP A 211 -8.87 4.20 -9.35
CA ASP A 211 -9.82 4.79 -8.41
C ASP A 211 -9.60 6.30 -8.36
N LYS A 212 -10.52 7.07 -8.95
CA LYS A 212 -10.40 8.53 -9.05
C LYS A 212 -10.30 9.20 -7.68
N VAL A 213 -11.04 8.72 -6.69
CA VAL A 213 -11.03 9.31 -5.34
C VAL A 213 -9.69 9.08 -4.68
N ILE A 214 -9.09 7.90 -4.86
CA ILE A 214 -7.75 7.60 -4.38
C ILE A 214 -6.70 8.39 -5.16
N SER A 215 -6.80 8.48 -6.49
CA SER A 215 -5.87 9.20 -7.37
C SER A 215 -5.63 10.63 -6.90
N TYR A 216 -6.71 11.38 -6.59
CA TYR A 216 -6.60 12.77 -6.13
C TYR A 216 -6.10 12.90 -4.68
N LYS A 217 -6.02 11.80 -3.92
CA LYS A 217 -5.46 11.79 -2.56
C LYS A 217 -3.98 11.43 -2.52
N ILE A 218 -3.40 10.93 -3.62
CA ILE A 218 -1.99 10.56 -3.69
C ILE A 218 -1.14 11.83 -3.63
N ILE A 219 -0.32 11.94 -2.58
CA ILE A 219 0.65 13.03 -2.41
C ILE A 219 2.07 12.54 -2.65
N ASN A 220 2.34 11.26 -2.37
CA ASN A 220 3.65 10.67 -2.57
C ASN A 220 3.54 9.20 -2.97
N TYR A 221 4.60 8.66 -3.55
CA TYR A 221 4.74 7.23 -3.83
C TYR A 221 6.19 6.76 -3.67
N ASN A 222 6.35 5.46 -3.41
CA ASN A 222 7.62 4.76 -3.48
C ASN A 222 7.55 3.71 -4.60
N LEU A 223 8.68 3.51 -5.29
CA LEU A 223 8.82 2.49 -6.32
C LEU A 223 9.87 1.46 -5.88
N ASP A 224 9.43 0.22 -5.76
CA ASP A 224 10.30 -0.92 -5.55
C ASP A 224 10.34 -1.77 -6.83
N VAL A 225 11.48 -2.43 -7.05
CA VAL A 225 11.66 -3.37 -8.15
C VAL A 225 12.05 -4.73 -7.61
N TRP A 226 11.49 -5.77 -8.19
CA TRP A 226 11.88 -7.14 -7.86
C TRP A 226 11.75 -8.05 -9.09
N SER A 227 12.36 -9.22 -9.01
CA SER A 227 12.29 -10.27 -10.03
C SER A 227 12.21 -11.63 -9.33
N SER A 228 11.63 -12.62 -9.99
CA SER A 228 11.62 -14.00 -9.54
C SER A 228 12.99 -14.69 -9.67
N TYR A 229 13.97 -14.06 -10.34
CA TYR A 229 15.31 -14.62 -10.50
C TYR A 229 15.96 -14.93 -9.14
N GLY A 230 16.46 -16.16 -9.01
CA GLY A 230 17.08 -16.66 -7.79
C GLY A 230 16.11 -16.91 -6.64
N LEU A 231 14.78 -16.78 -6.86
CA LEU A 231 13.77 -17.07 -5.85
C LEU A 231 13.36 -18.54 -5.84
N TYR A 232 13.65 -19.22 -4.73
CA TYR A 232 13.13 -20.55 -4.40
C TYR A 232 12.16 -20.41 -3.23
N ILE A 233 10.96 -19.90 -3.52
CA ILE A 233 9.92 -19.68 -2.51
C ILE A 233 9.27 -21.03 -2.19
N VAL A 234 9.83 -21.74 -1.21
CA VAL A 234 9.11 -22.80 -0.51
C VAL A 234 8.27 -22.18 0.60
N SER A 235 7.01 -22.61 0.71
CA SER A 235 6.13 -22.19 1.81
C SER A 235 6.89 -22.38 3.13
N PRO A 236 7.06 -21.31 3.95
CA PRO A 236 7.70 -21.46 5.25
C PRO A 236 6.97 -22.54 6.04
N LYS A 237 7.73 -23.46 6.65
CA LYS A 237 7.17 -24.33 7.69
C LYS A 237 7.08 -23.49 8.95
N TRP A 238 5.85 -23.09 9.27
CA TRP A 238 5.50 -22.39 10.50
C TRP A 238 5.52 -23.33 11.69
#